data_AF-A0A3D4QPR3-F1
#
_entry.id   AF-A0A3D4QPR3-F1
#
_cell.length_a   1.000
_cell.length_b   1.000
_cell.length_c   1.000
_cell.angle_alpha   90.00
_cell.angle_beta   90.00
_cell.angle_gamma   90.00
#
_symmetry.space_group_name_H-M   'P 1'
#
loop_
_entity.id
_entity.type
_entity.pdbx_description
1 polymer ?
#
loop_
_entity_poly.entity_id
_entity_poly.type
_entity_poly.pdbx_seq_one_letter_code
_entity_poly.pdbx_strand_id
1 'polypeptide(L)'
;WMISRERPSFIRHPSLACGALIIVYLTGQLLMGLSTPKELKLVFLDVGQGDCCFIQTPDQKNILIDGGGQEGVDIDEDVLLPFLLKNGY
;
A
#
# COMPACT_ATOMS: atom_id res chain seq x y z
N TRP A 1 46.13 -19.09 28.03
CA TRP A 1 44.76 -19.01 28.58
C TRP A 1 43.88 -18.28 27.56
N MET A 2 43.56 -18.84 26.40
CA MET A 2 42.63 -19.97 26.17
C MET A 2 41.22 -19.70 26.75
N ILE A 3 40.50 -18.76 26.14
CA ILE A 3 39.03 -18.76 26.21
C ILE A 3 38.53 -19.39 24.91
N SER A 4 38.66 -20.71 24.83
CA SER A 4 37.80 -21.51 23.95
C SER A 4 36.47 -21.64 24.69
N ARG A 5 35.59 -20.67 24.48
CA ARG A 5 34.24 -20.70 25.02
C ARG A 5 33.49 -21.79 24.28
N GLU A 6 33.35 -22.95 24.91
CA GLU A 6 32.46 -24.04 24.50
C GLU A 6 31.19 -23.44 23.88
N ARG A 7 31.04 -23.57 22.56
CA ARG A 7 29.79 -23.16 21.91
C ARG A 7 28.73 -24.12 22.45
N PRO A 8 27.65 -23.65 23.09
CA PRO A 8 26.63 -24.54 23.65
C PRO A 8 26.19 -25.54 22.56
N SER A 9 26.21 -26.83 22.89
CA SER A 9 26.03 -27.95 21.95
C SER A 9 24.70 -27.94 21.20
N PHE A 10 23.80 -27.05 21.58
CA PHE A 10 22.53 -26.78 20.94
C PHE A 10 22.65 -25.98 19.62
N ILE A 11 23.70 -25.17 19.43
CA ILE A 11 23.93 -24.39 18.20
C ILE A 11 25.05 -25.04 17.40
N ARG A 12 24.81 -26.24 16.88
CA ARG A 12 25.74 -26.91 15.95
C ARG A 12 25.72 -26.27 14.55
N HIS A 13 24.61 -25.64 14.18
CA HIS A 13 24.39 -25.06 12.85
C HIS A 13 23.82 -23.62 12.93
N PRO A 14 24.69 -22.62 13.17
CA PRO A 14 24.26 -21.22 13.32
C PRO A 14 23.56 -20.67 12.08
N SER A 15 23.90 -21.15 10.88
CA SER A 15 23.24 -20.76 9.62
C SER A 15 21.77 -21.19 9.56
N LEU A 16 21.42 -22.35 10.10
CA LEU A 16 20.03 -22.83 10.16
C LEU A 16 19.20 -21.98 11.12
N ALA A 17 19.78 -21.62 12.28
CA ALA A 17 19.12 -20.72 13.23
C ALA A 17 18.90 -19.33 12.62
N CYS A 18 19.89 -18.76 11.95
CA CYS A 18 19.73 -17.48 11.23
C CYS A 18 18.67 -17.59 10.12
N GLY A 19 18.68 -18.67 9.33
CA GLY A 19 17.69 -18.91 8.30
C GLY A 19 16.27 -18.99 8.86
N ALA A 20 16.08 -19.71 9.97
CA ALA A 20 14.79 -19.80 10.65
C ALA A 20 14.30 -18.43 11.15
N LEU A 21 15.19 -17.61 11.74
CA LEU A 21 14.83 -16.25 12.17
C LEU A 21 14.43 -15.34 11.01
N ILE A 22 15.13 -15.42 9.87
CA ILE A 22 14.77 -14.67 8.66
C ILE A 22 13.39 -15.11 8.15
N ILE A 23 13.12 -16.41 8.11
CA ILE A 23 11.82 -16.94 7.69
C ILE A 23 10.71 -16.44 8.63
N VAL A 24 10.92 -16.50 9.95
CA VAL A 24 9.96 -15.99 10.94
C VAL A 24 9.70 -14.50 10.73
N TYR A 25 10.74 -13.70 10.47
CA TYR A 25 10.58 -12.28 10.18
C TYR A 25 9.77 -12.01 8.89
N LEU A 26 10.13 -12.68 7.78
CA LEU A 26 9.44 -12.51 6.49
C LEU A 26 8.00 -12.99 6.55
N THR A 27 7.73 -14.11 7.21
CA THR A 27 6.37 -14.62 7.41
C THR A 27 5.55 -13.69 8.29
N GLY A 28 6.13 -13.12 9.35
CA GLY A 28 5.49 -12.09 10.16
C GLY A 28 5.08 -10.86 9.33
N GLN A 29 5.97 -10.37 8.46
CA GLN A 29 5.65 -9.25 7.57
C GLN A 29 4.52 -9.58 6.58
N LEU A 30 4.53 -10.79 6.02
CA LEU A 30 3.47 -11.25 5.11
C LEU A 30 2.11 -11.34 5.81
N LEU A 31 2.07 -11.90 7.02
CA LEU A 31 0.83 -12.03 7.80
C LEU A 31 0.26 -10.68 8.22
N MET A 32 1.12 -9.73 8.61
CA MET A 32 0.69 -8.36 8.89
C MET A 32 0.11 -7.70 7.64
N GLY A 33 0.75 -7.86 6.48
CA GLY A 33 0.27 -7.30 5.21
C GLY A 33 -1.04 -7.89 4.69
N LEU A 34 -1.39 -9.12 5.08
CA LEU A 34 -2.70 -9.74 4.78
C LEU A 34 -3.81 -9.26 5.71
N SER A 35 -3.44 -8.78 6.90
CA SER A 35 -4.38 -8.38 7.95
C SER A 35 -4.63 -6.88 7.98
N THR A 36 -4.01 -6.11 7.08
CA THR A 36 -4.26 -4.68 6.98
C THR A 36 -5.70 -4.45 6.52
N PRO A 37 -6.50 -3.69 7.29
CA PRO A 37 -7.85 -3.35 6.87
C PRO A 37 -7.75 -2.54 5.57
N LYS A 38 -8.52 -2.96 4.57
CA LYS A 38 -8.63 -2.20 3.33
C LYS A 38 -9.57 -1.03 3.60
N GLU A 39 -9.07 0.19 3.43
CA GLU A 39 -9.82 1.40 3.73
C GLU A 39 -10.66 1.84 2.53
N LEU A 40 -11.82 2.44 2.81
CA LEU A 40 -12.59 3.19 1.81
C LEU A 40 -11.92 4.56 1.64
N LYS A 41 -11.47 4.87 0.43
CA LYS A 41 -10.91 6.19 0.10
C LYS A 41 -11.96 7.03 -0.62
N LEU A 42 -12.15 8.25 -0.13
CA LEU A 42 -13.04 9.26 -0.69
C LEU A 42 -12.22 10.51 -1.00
N VAL A 43 -12.27 10.99 -2.24
CA VAL A 43 -11.57 12.20 -2.68
C VAL A 43 -12.58 13.10 -3.36
N PHE A 44 -12.76 14.30 -2.82
CA PHE A 44 -13.52 15.36 -3.49
C PHE A 44 -12.55 16.17 -4.36
N LEU A 45 -12.78 16.13 -5.66
CA LEU A 45 -11.93 16.75 -6.67
C LEU A 45 -12.38 18.19 -6.89
N ASP A 46 -11.40 19.09 -6.94
CA ASP A 46 -11.64 20.47 -7.36
C ASP A 46 -11.71 20.52 -8.88
N VAL A 47 -12.94 20.62 -9.40
CA VAL A 47 -13.27 20.68 -10.83
C VAL A 47 -13.77 22.09 -11.22
N GLY A 48 -13.57 23.08 -10.35
CA GLY A 48 -14.12 24.42 -10.55
C GLY A 48 -15.60 24.50 -10.15
N GLN A 49 -16.52 24.47 -11.13
CA GLN A 49 -17.96 24.49 -10.85
C GLN A 49 -18.56 23.08 -10.82
N GLY A 50 -19.47 22.86 -9.87
CA GLY A 50 -20.10 21.56 -9.65
C GLY A 50 -19.33 20.69 -8.65
N ASP A 51 -19.68 19.42 -8.61
CA ASP A 51 -19.14 18.45 -7.67
C ASP A 51 -18.38 17.35 -8.40
N CYS A 52 -17.35 16.80 -7.78
CA CYS A 52 -16.73 15.59 -8.27
C CYS A 52 -16.19 14.78 -7.09
N CYS A 53 -16.59 13.51 -7.00
CA CYS A 53 -16.17 12.62 -5.93
C CYS A 53 -15.63 11.32 -6.52
N PHE A 54 -14.36 11.06 -6.25
CA PHE A 54 -13.73 9.77 -6.52
C PHE A 54 -13.79 8.89 -5.28
N ILE A 55 -14.28 7.67 -5.48
CA ILE A 55 -14.38 6.63 -4.46
C ILE A 55 -13.51 5.45 -4.87
N GLN A 56 -12.61 5.04 -4.00
CA GLN A 56 -11.96 3.74 -4.10
C GLN A 56 -12.42 2.86 -2.94
N THR A 57 -13.10 1.78 -3.29
CA THR A 57 -13.65 0.83 -2.31
C THR A 57 -12.54 -0.01 -1.67
N PRO A 58 -12.80 -0.61 -0.50
CA PRO A 58 -11.90 -1.60 0.08
C PRO A 58 -11.53 -2.74 -0.87
N ASP A 59 -12.40 -3.12 -1.80
CA ASP A 59 -12.13 -4.13 -2.83
C ASP A 59 -11.47 -3.58 -4.12
N GLN A 60 -10.88 -2.38 -4.05
CA GLN A 60 -10.11 -1.74 -5.14
C GLN A 60 -10.94 -1.43 -6.39
N LYS A 61 -12.25 -1.24 -6.25
CA LYS A 61 -13.07 -0.68 -7.32
C LYS A 61 -12.98 0.83 -7.29
N ASN A 62 -12.76 1.41 -8.46
CA ASN A 62 -12.69 2.86 -8.65
C ASN A 62 -14.04 3.33 -9.22
N ILE A 63 -14.65 4.30 -8.55
CA ILE A 63 -15.96 4.85 -8.91
C ILE A 63 -15.81 6.36 -8.93
N LEU A 64 -16.25 6.99 -10.02
CA LEU A 64 -16.35 8.44 -10.12
C LEU A 64 -17.82 8.83 -10.06
N ILE A 65 -18.15 9.77 -9.17
CA ILE A 65 -19.49 10.34 -9.03
C ILE A 65 -19.40 11.82 -9.41
N ASP A 66 -20.16 12.19 -10.44
CA ASP A 66 -20.13 13.50 -11.07
C ASP A 66 -18.74 13.83 -11.66
N GLY A 67 -18.69 14.87 -12.47
CA GLY A 67 -17.46 15.45 -12.99
C GLY A 67 -17.42 16.96 -12.81
N GLY A 68 -18.52 17.58 -12.39
CA GLY A 68 -18.68 19.02 -12.47
C GLY A 68 -18.45 19.51 -13.91
N GLY A 69 -18.06 20.77 -14.04
CA GLY A 69 -17.79 21.36 -15.34
C GLY A 69 -17.64 22.87 -15.25
N GLN A 70 -16.67 23.40 -15.98
CA GLN A 70 -16.49 24.83 -16.17
C GLN A 70 -16.34 25.13 -17.65
N GLU A 71 -17.02 26.18 -18.13
CA GLU A 71 -16.86 26.61 -19.53
C GLU A 71 -15.39 26.90 -19.84
N GLY A 72 -14.91 26.32 -20.94
CA GLY A 72 -13.55 26.50 -21.42
C GLY A 72 -12.48 25.62 -20.75
N VAL A 73 -12.87 24.68 -19.88
CA VAL A 73 -11.98 23.68 -19.27
C VAL A 73 -12.42 22.29 -19.70
N ASP A 74 -11.48 21.45 -20.13
CA ASP A 74 -11.75 20.04 -20.37
C ASP A 74 -11.47 19.26 -19.08
N ILE A 75 -12.50 19.06 -18.26
CA ILE A 75 -12.33 18.42 -16.95
C ILE A 75 -11.74 17.01 -17.07
N ASP A 76 -12.04 16.30 -18.15
CA ASP A 76 -11.57 14.93 -18.36
C ASP A 76 -10.05 14.92 -18.54
N GLU A 77 -9.53 15.76 -19.43
CA GLU A 77 -8.10 15.83 -19.78
C GLU A 77 -7.27 16.66 -18.78
N ASP A 78 -7.82 17.76 -18.27
CA ASP A 78 -7.08 18.72 -17.46
C ASP A 78 -7.09 18.40 -15.95
N VAL A 79 -8.10 17.66 -15.47
CA VAL A 79 -8.27 17.37 -14.04
C VAL A 79 -8.30 15.87 -13.75
N LEU A 80 -9.23 15.13 -14.37
CA LEU A 80 -9.46 13.73 -14.04
C LEU A 80 -8.30 12.85 -14.48
N LEU A 81 -7.84 12.96 -15.73
CA LEU A 81 -6.74 12.15 -16.25
C LEU A 81 -5.44 12.35 -15.44
N PRO A 82 -4.97 13.58 -15.15
CA PRO A 82 -3.80 13.79 -14.31
C PRO A 82 -3.97 13.25 -12.90
N PHE A 83 -5.17 13.39 -12.31
CA PHE A 83 -5.47 12.85 -11.00
C PHE A 83 -5.38 11.32 -10.98
N LEU A 84 -6.02 10.63 -11.94
CA LEU A 84 -6.03 9.17 -12.02
C LEU A 84 -4.60 8.63 -12.21
N LEU A 85 -3.85 9.20 -13.16
CA LEU A 85 -2.48 8.79 -13.46
C LEU A 85 -1.54 9.01 -12.27
N LYS A 86 -1.62 10.16 -11.59
CA LYS A 86 -0.79 10.45 -10.42
C LYS A 86 -1.04 9.49 -9.26
N ASN A 87 -2.27 8.96 -9.15
CA ASN A 87 -2.65 8.06 -8.07
C ASN A 87 -2.61 6.57 -8.46
N GLY A 88 -2.25 6.25 -9.71
CA GLY A 88 -2.08 4.88 -10.19
C GLY A 88 -3.38 4.14 -10.46
N TYR A 89 -4.42 4.86 -10.91
CA TYR A 89 -5.71 4.31 -11.29
C TYR A 89 -5.86 4.09 -12.79
#